data_AF-A0A941RNK6-F1
#
_entry.id   AF-A0A941RNK6-F1
#
_cell.length_a   1.000
_cell.length_b   1.000
_cell.length_c   1.000
_cell.angle_alpha   90.00
_cell.angle_beta   90.00
_cell.angle_gamma   90.00
#
_symmetry.space_group_name_H-M   'P 1'
#
loop_
_entity.id
_entity.type
_entity.pdbx_description
1 polymer ?
#
loop_
_entity_poly.entity_id
_entity_poly.type
_entity_poly.pdbx_seq_one_letter_code
_entity_poly.pdbx_strand_id
1 'polypeptide(L)'
;MQIIKKFPFILLPLFGYAALNPVLVNVFGAEIAPPANAAETGTHRHSLLIFAPDMLSKTLAKQLAAFTGKQEDLDIREISLVYVVGKTASAQLGSYVVAPAVRLRARYRVAVDEFRTILADEQGGIELVSDVPITAAQLFETTDAVPVTHEAQR
;
A
#
# COMPACT_ATOMS: atom_id res chain seq x y z
N MET A 1 -44.23 -36.71 -18.65
CA MET A 1 -44.70 -35.31 -18.70
C MET A 1 -44.70 -34.76 -17.28
N GLN A 2 -44.26 -33.52 -17.06
CA GLN A 2 -44.51 -32.80 -15.78
C GLN A 2 -45.95 -32.24 -15.80
N ILE A 3 -46.56 -31.62 -14.78
CA ILE A 3 -46.21 -31.24 -13.38
C ILE A 3 -47.45 -31.62 -12.50
N ILE A 4 -47.73 -31.23 -11.25
CA ILE A 4 -47.18 -30.23 -10.29
C ILE A 4 -47.33 -30.81 -8.87
N LYS A 5 -46.61 -30.26 -7.87
CA LYS A 5 -47.06 -30.25 -6.46
C LYS A 5 -46.94 -28.85 -5.87
N LYS A 6 -47.97 -28.45 -5.11
CA LYS A 6 -48.06 -27.14 -4.42
C LYS A 6 -47.15 -27.12 -3.19
N PHE A 7 -46.58 -25.96 -2.88
CA PHE A 7 -46.18 -25.57 -1.52
C PHE A 7 -46.80 -24.20 -1.19
N PRO A 8 -47.09 -23.91 0.10
CA PRO A 8 -48.02 -22.83 0.48
C PRO A 8 -47.36 -21.46 0.65
N PHE A 9 -48.19 -20.43 0.55
CA PHE A 9 -47.91 -19.05 0.95
C PHE A 9 -47.61 -18.97 2.46
N ILE A 10 -46.58 -18.23 2.85
CA ILE A 10 -46.39 -17.71 4.22
C ILE A 10 -46.04 -16.22 4.13
N LEU A 11 -46.63 -15.43 5.03
CA LEU A 11 -46.57 -13.98 5.06
C LEU A 11 -45.42 -13.47 5.95
N LEU A 12 -44.66 -12.47 5.49
CA LEU A 12 -43.77 -11.64 6.32
C LEU A 12 -43.95 -10.15 5.91
N PRO A 13 -43.79 -9.18 6.82
CA PRO A 13 -44.34 -7.84 6.68
C PRO A 13 -43.42 -6.84 5.93
N LEU A 14 -44.03 -5.73 5.50
CA LEU A 14 -43.32 -4.53 5.03
C LEU A 14 -42.52 -3.90 6.18
N PHE A 15 -41.27 -3.51 5.93
CA PHE A 15 -40.65 -2.34 6.57
C PHE A 15 -39.44 -1.83 5.74
N GLY A 16 -39.32 -0.51 5.57
CA GLY A 16 -38.00 0.14 5.53
C GLY A 16 -37.18 0.21 4.23
N TYR A 17 -37.77 0.43 3.05
CA TYR A 17 -37.00 1.05 1.95
C TYR A 17 -36.83 2.55 2.22
N ALA A 18 -35.73 2.94 2.87
CA ALA A 18 -35.43 4.32 3.23
C ALA A 18 -34.51 5.01 2.20
N ALA A 19 -34.96 6.16 1.69
CA ALA A 19 -34.18 7.20 1.00
C ALA A 19 -33.22 6.76 -0.13
N LEU A 20 -33.74 6.74 -1.36
CA LEU A 20 -32.96 7.22 -2.51
C LEU A 20 -32.64 8.70 -2.26
N ASN A 21 -31.39 9.05 -1.97
CA ASN A 21 -30.96 10.45 -1.90
C ASN A 21 -30.78 11.03 -3.31
N PRO A 22 -31.48 12.12 -3.68
CA PRO A 22 -31.32 12.79 -4.97
C PRO A 22 -30.20 13.85 -4.92
N VAL A 23 -30.19 14.73 -5.94
CA VAL A 23 -29.26 15.86 -6.16
C VAL A 23 -27.92 15.46 -6.81
N LEU A 24 -27.97 15.37 -8.14
CA LEU A 24 -26.82 15.52 -9.03
C LEU A 24 -26.93 16.91 -9.68
N VAL A 25 -26.26 17.92 -9.11
CA VAL A 25 -26.19 19.29 -9.68
C VAL A 25 -24.77 19.85 -9.47
N ASN A 26 -24.13 20.30 -10.55
CA ASN A 26 -22.82 20.96 -10.51
C ASN A 26 -22.91 22.37 -9.91
N VAL A 27 -21.88 22.78 -9.16
CA VAL A 27 -21.34 24.16 -9.24
C VAL A 27 -19.80 24.08 -9.15
N PHE A 28 -19.11 24.79 -10.05
CA PHE A 28 -17.66 25.03 -9.92
C PHE A 28 -17.41 26.11 -8.87
N GLY A 29 -16.48 25.88 -7.93
CA GLY A 29 -16.03 26.91 -7.00
C GLY A 29 -16.62 26.79 -5.59
N ALA A 30 -16.24 25.73 -4.88
CA ALA A 30 -16.24 25.71 -3.42
C ALA A 30 -14.86 25.21 -2.97
N GLU A 31 -14.16 25.98 -2.16
CA GLU A 31 -12.88 25.59 -1.59
C GLU A 31 -13.14 24.50 -0.56
N ILE A 32 -12.71 23.26 -0.84
CA ILE A 32 -12.90 22.14 0.08
C ILE A 32 -11.88 22.30 1.21
N ALA A 33 -12.30 23.02 2.26
CA ALA A 33 -11.58 23.02 3.53
C ALA A 33 -11.38 21.55 3.97
N PRO A 34 -10.14 21.09 4.19
CA PRO A 34 -9.88 19.71 4.55
C PRO A 34 -10.56 19.37 5.90
N PRO A 35 -11.00 18.12 6.10
CA PRO A 35 -11.65 17.73 7.34
C PRO A 35 -10.71 17.99 8.52
N ALA A 36 -11.22 18.62 9.58
CA ALA A 36 -10.46 19.10 10.74
C ALA A 36 -9.87 18.01 11.66
N ASN A 37 -9.69 16.79 11.14
CA ASN A 37 -8.94 15.68 11.74
C ASN A 37 -7.86 15.17 10.77
N ALA A 38 -7.38 15.99 9.84
CA ALA A 38 -6.24 15.71 8.97
C ALA A 38 -4.89 15.92 9.70
N ALA A 39 -4.77 15.32 10.89
CA ALA A 39 -3.52 15.16 11.63
C ALA A 39 -3.27 13.64 11.74
N GLU A 40 -2.11 13.10 11.39
CA GLU A 40 -0.86 13.72 10.91
C GLU A 40 -0.54 13.31 9.47
N THR A 41 0.12 14.19 8.70
CA THR A 41 0.72 13.79 7.41
C THR A 41 2.04 13.10 7.67
N GLY A 42 1.97 11.81 8.03
CA GLY A 42 3.13 10.95 8.25
C GLY A 42 4.07 11.02 7.06
N THR A 43 5.20 11.70 7.23
CA THR A 43 6.13 11.99 6.14
C THR A 43 7.09 10.82 6.04
N HIS A 44 6.71 9.82 5.23
CA HIS A 44 7.50 8.62 5.02
C HIS A 44 8.92 8.94 4.50
N ARG A 45 9.89 9.00 5.42
CA ARG A 45 11.30 9.33 5.12
C ARG A 45 11.95 8.37 4.13
N HIS A 46 11.51 7.11 4.14
CA HIS A 46 12.03 6.06 3.28
C HIS A 46 10.89 5.25 2.64
N SER A 47 11.10 4.79 1.41
CA SER A 47 10.21 3.91 0.66
C SER A 47 10.96 2.69 0.16
N LEU A 48 10.58 1.49 0.63
CA LEU A 48 11.11 0.23 0.13
C LEU A 48 10.24 -0.28 -1.03
N LEU A 49 10.74 -0.15 -2.26
CA LEU A 49 10.12 -0.70 -3.45
C LEU A 49 10.49 -2.18 -3.62
N ILE A 50 9.47 -3.04 -3.75
CA ILE A 50 9.59 -4.50 -3.87
C ILE A 50 9.02 -4.92 -5.23
N PHE A 51 9.88 -5.08 -6.21
CA PHE A 51 9.53 -5.55 -7.56
C PHE A 51 9.48 -7.07 -7.60
N ALA A 52 8.46 -7.63 -8.24
CA ALA A 52 8.36 -9.06 -8.50
C ALA A 52 7.63 -9.33 -9.84
N PRO A 53 7.93 -10.44 -10.54
CA PRO A 53 7.24 -10.83 -11.77
C PRO A 53 5.74 -11.05 -11.54
N ASP A 54 5.40 -11.76 -10.47
CA ASP A 54 4.05 -12.23 -10.18
C ASP A 54 3.87 -12.58 -8.68
N MET A 55 2.63 -12.86 -8.27
CA MET A 55 2.27 -13.14 -6.87
C MET A 55 2.71 -14.51 -6.35
N LEU A 56 3.03 -15.47 -7.22
CA LEU A 56 3.49 -16.82 -6.87
C LEU A 56 5.03 -16.88 -6.76
N SER A 57 5.72 -15.77 -7.01
CA SER A 57 7.17 -15.67 -6.92
C SER A 57 7.70 -16.04 -5.54
N LYS A 58 8.63 -17.00 -5.51
CA LYS A 58 9.31 -17.48 -4.30
C LYS A 58 10.17 -16.40 -3.63
N THR A 59 10.65 -15.38 -4.36
CA THR A 59 11.38 -14.25 -3.78
C THR A 59 10.42 -13.23 -3.14
N LEU A 60 9.26 -12.97 -3.74
CA LEU A 60 8.21 -12.16 -3.13
C LEU A 60 7.69 -12.79 -1.83
N ALA A 61 7.42 -14.10 -1.83
CA ALA A 61 6.99 -14.82 -0.63
C ALA A 61 8.03 -14.73 0.51
N LYS A 62 9.33 -14.82 0.20
CA LYS A 62 10.41 -14.59 1.16
C LYS A 62 10.44 -13.14 1.67
N GLN A 63 10.25 -12.15 0.80
CA GLN A 63 10.26 -10.74 1.19
C GLN A 63 9.09 -10.38 2.11
N LEU A 64 7.91 -10.94 1.86
CA LEU A 64 6.75 -10.81 2.75
C LEU A 64 7.05 -11.45 4.12
N ALA A 65 7.58 -12.67 4.13
CA ALA A 65 7.94 -13.37 5.36
C ALA A 65 9.00 -12.63 6.20
N ALA A 66 9.91 -11.86 5.56
CA ALA A 66 10.91 -11.04 6.25
C ALA A 66 10.34 -9.84 7.02
N PHE A 67 9.11 -9.42 6.72
CA PHE A 67 8.41 -8.31 7.40
C PHE A 67 7.16 -8.74 8.20
N THR A 68 6.85 -10.04 8.25
CA THR A 68 5.76 -10.57 9.09
C THR A 68 5.99 -10.20 10.56
N GLY A 69 5.06 -9.46 11.15
CA GLY A 69 5.18 -8.99 12.54
C GLY A 69 6.17 -7.83 12.74
N LYS A 70 6.51 -7.09 11.67
CA LYS A 70 7.43 -5.94 11.71
C LYS A 70 6.78 -4.60 11.38
N GLN A 71 5.45 -4.51 11.46
CA GLN A 71 4.71 -3.29 11.18
C GLN A 71 5.12 -2.12 12.10
N GLU A 72 5.18 -2.36 13.41
CA GLU A 72 5.57 -1.35 14.42
C GLU A 72 7.01 -0.84 14.18
N ASP A 73 7.97 -1.74 13.93
CA ASP A 73 9.35 -1.37 13.61
C ASP A 73 9.47 -0.59 12.28
N LEU A 74 8.57 -0.81 11.31
CA LEU A 74 8.52 -0.07 10.04
C LEU A 74 7.89 1.32 10.23
N ASP A 75 6.78 1.39 10.96
CA ASP A 75 6.03 2.62 11.19
C ASP A 75 6.82 3.60 12.09
N ILE A 76 7.54 3.11 13.13
CA ILE A 76 8.47 3.91 13.96
C ILE A 76 9.60 4.54 13.13
N ARG A 77 10.01 3.87 12.04
CA ARG A 77 11.05 4.32 11.11
C ARG A 77 10.50 5.05 9.89
N GLU A 78 9.19 5.27 9.86
CA GLU A 78 8.44 5.91 8.78
C GLU A 78 8.63 5.21 7.40
N ILE A 79 8.95 3.92 7.38
CA ILE A 79 9.29 3.18 6.14
C ILE A 79 8.02 2.71 5.43
N SER A 80 7.74 3.31 4.27
CA SER A 80 6.63 2.89 3.40
C SER A 80 7.00 1.68 2.55
N LEU A 81 6.19 0.61 2.55
CA LEU A 81 6.40 -0.55 1.68
C LEU A 81 5.63 -0.41 0.37
N VAL A 82 6.30 -0.48 -0.78
CA VAL A 82 5.66 -0.34 -2.12
C VAL A 82 5.87 -1.60 -2.95
N TYR A 83 4.83 -2.41 -3.10
CA TYR A 83 4.87 -3.64 -3.89
C TYR A 83 4.59 -3.35 -5.36
N VAL A 84 5.40 -3.90 -6.27
CA VAL A 84 5.34 -3.68 -7.73
C VAL A 84 5.33 -5.03 -8.45
N VAL A 85 4.18 -5.70 -8.37
CA VAL A 85 3.99 -7.11 -8.76
C VAL A 85 3.34 -7.19 -10.15
N GLY A 86 4.06 -7.72 -11.13
CA GLY A 86 3.61 -7.79 -12.52
C GLY A 86 3.20 -6.42 -13.07
N LYS A 87 1.93 -6.26 -13.43
CA LYS A 87 1.39 -4.98 -13.97
C LYS A 87 0.80 -4.05 -12.90
N THR A 88 0.76 -4.46 -11.64
CA THR A 88 0.11 -3.75 -10.53
C THR A 88 1.16 -3.16 -9.58
N ALA A 89 0.85 -2.01 -8.96
CA ALA A 89 1.62 -1.50 -7.84
C ALA A 89 0.70 -0.96 -6.74
N SER A 90 1.11 -1.13 -5.48
CA SER A 90 0.34 -0.75 -4.29
C SER A 90 1.28 -0.41 -3.15
N ALA A 91 0.95 0.60 -2.35
CA ALA A 91 1.49 0.69 -1.00
C ALA A 91 0.91 -0.43 -0.12
N GLN A 92 1.74 -0.94 0.80
CA GLN A 92 1.43 -1.51 2.13
C GLN A 92 0.03 -2.14 2.31
N LEU A 93 -0.35 -3.07 1.42
CA LEU A 93 -1.61 -3.84 1.46
C LEU A 93 -2.89 -2.99 1.67
N GLY A 94 -2.87 -1.74 1.20
CA GLY A 94 -3.93 -0.74 1.37
C GLY A 94 -4.12 0.13 0.13
N SER A 95 -5.20 0.92 0.10
CA SER A 95 -5.72 1.56 -1.13
C SER A 95 -4.97 2.81 -1.62
N TYR A 96 -3.65 2.76 -1.72
CA TYR A 96 -2.82 3.78 -2.37
C TYR A 96 -2.11 3.21 -3.61
N VAL A 97 -2.62 3.55 -4.79
CA VAL A 97 -2.01 3.23 -6.09
C VAL A 97 -0.93 4.26 -6.40
N VAL A 98 0.25 4.07 -5.79
CA VAL A 98 1.38 5.03 -5.78
C VAL A 98 1.77 5.51 -7.19
N ALA A 99 1.87 4.59 -8.15
CA ALA A 99 2.03 4.87 -9.58
C ALA A 99 1.72 3.60 -10.41
N PRO A 100 1.47 3.71 -11.73
CA PRO A 100 1.43 2.55 -12.62
C PRO A 100 2.78 1.80 -12.61
N ALA A 101 2.75 0.48 -12.41
CA ALA A 101 3.94 -0.36 -12.26
C ALA A 101 4.97 -0.22 -13.40
N VAL A 102 4.51 0.07 -14.62
CA VAL A 102 5.36 0.33 -15.80
C VAL A 102 6.24 1.56 -15.59
N ARG A 103 5.73 2.65 -14.98
CA ARG A 103 6.52 3.86 -14.69
C ARG A 103 7.56 3.62 -13.60
N LEU A 104 7.22 2.83 -12.58
CA LEU A 104 8.18 2.45 -11.52
C LEU A 104 9.30 1.59 -12.09
N ARG A 105 8.98 0.54 -12.87
CA ARG A 105 9.99 -0.30 -13.54
C ARG A 105 10.90 0.50 -14.47
N ALA A 106 10.34 1.44 -15.23
CA ALA A 106 11.12 2.34 -16.10
C ALA A 106 12.06 3.28 -15.30
N ARG A 107 11.57 3.92 -14.22
CA ARG A 107 12.39 4.80 -13.35
C ARG A 107 13.58 4.04 -12.75
N TYR A 108 13.34 2.82 -12.25
CA TYR A 108 14.33 2.04 -11.51
C TYR A 108 15.07 0.98 -12.35
N ARG A 109 14.86 0.95 -13.67
CA ARG A 109 15.49 0.01 -14.63
C ARG A 109 15.39 -1.45 -14.17
N VAL A 110 14.17 -1.89 -13.86
CA VAL A 110 13.84 -3.26 -13.44
C VAL A 110 13.01 -3.93 -14.54
N ALA A 111 13.37 -5.16 -14.93
CA ALA A 111 12.64 -5.89 -15.97
C ALA A 111 11.24 -6.34 -15.50
N VAL A 112 10.39 -6.78 -16.44
CA VAL A 112 9.00 -7.20 -16.11
C VAL A 112 8.98 -8.52 -15.33
N ASP A 113 9.94 -9.39 -15.65
CA ASP A 113 10.19 -10.74 -15.15
C ASP A 113 11.15 -10.78 -13.94
N GLU A 114 11.75 -9.64 -13.59
CA GLU A 114 12.77 -9.51 -12.54
C GLU A 114 12.16 -9.29 -11.14
N PHE A 115 12.85 -9.82 -10.12
CA PHE A 115 12.70 -9.42 -8.73
C PHE A 115 13.82 -8.45 -8.34
N ARG A 116 13.48 -7.37 -7.65
CA ARG A 116 14.45 -6.43 -7.08
C ARG A 116 13.85 -5.71 -5.88
N THR A 117 14.66 -5.44 -4.87
CA THR A 117 14.33 -4.51 -3.78
C THR A 117 15.16 -3.24 -3.90
N ILE A 118 14.54 -2.09 -3.64
CA ILE A 118 15.19 -0.79 -3.69
C ILE A 118 14.70 0.04 -2.51
N LEU A 119 15.59 0.44 -1.62
CA LEU A 119 15.30 1.48 -0.62
C LEU A 119 15.58 2.84 -1.26
N ALA A 120 14.63 3.76 -1.10
CA ALA A 120 14.71 5.11 -1.59
C ALA A 120 14.30 6.11 -0.50
N ASP A 121 15.00 7.25 -0.43
CA ASP A 121 14.67 8.37 0.45
C ASP A 121 13.39 9.13 0.02
N GLU A 122 12.96 10.12 0.80
CA GLU A 122 11.80 10.98 0.52
C GLU A 122 11.88 11.74 -0.82
N GLN A 123 13.08 12.02 -1.33
CA GLN A 123 13.30 12.65 -2.64
C GLN A 123 13.32 11.61 -3.78
N GLY A 124 13.36 10.32 -3.42
CA GLY A 124 13.49 9.18 -4.30
C GLY A 124 14.88 9.03 -4.92
N GLY A 125 15.93 9.45 -4.18
CA GLY A 125 17.29 8.92 -4.33
C GLY A 125 17.34 7.44 -3.94
N ILE A 126 18.50 6.79 -4.09
CA ILE A 126 18.62 5.33 -3.92
C ILE A 126 19.66 5.04 -2.85
N GLU A 127 19.22 4.43 -1.76
CA GLU A 127 20.04 4.11 -0.58
C GLU A 127 20.51 2.65 -0.60
N LEU A 128 19.64 1.72 -1.03
CA LEU A 128 19.94 0.29 -1.15
C LEU A 128 19.34 -0.28 -2.43
N VAL A 129 20.06 -1.20 -3.07
CA VAL A 129 19.54 -2.05 -4.16
C VAL A 129 19.96 -3.49 -3.91
N SER A 130 19.03 -4.44 -4.04
CA SER A 130 19.32 -5.87 -3.93
C SER A 130 18.45 -6.69 -4.88
N ASP A 131 19.07 -7.62 -5.61
CA ASP A 131 18.44 -8.63 -6.47
C ASP A 131 17.90 -9.83 -5.66
N VAL A 132 18.29 -9.95 -4.39
CA VAL A 132 17.77 -10.94 -3.44
C VAL A 132 16.85 -10.29 -2.38
N PRO A 133 15.94 -11.05 -1.75
CA PRO A 133 15.11 -10.51 -0.67
C PRO A 133 15.95 -10.06 0.54
N ILE A 134 15.73 -8.83 1.00
CA ILE A 134 16.44 -8.23 2.14
C ILE A 134 15.75 -8.60 3.47
N THR A 135 16.52 -8.59 4.56
CA THR A 135 15.97 -8.82 5.91
C THR A 135 15.49 -7.51 6.55
N ALA A 136 14.60 -7.59 7.54
CA ALA A 136 14.25 -6.43 8.37
C ALA A 136 15.48 -5.83 9.08
N ALA A 137 16.42 -6.66 9.54
CA ALA A 137 17.66 -6.18 10.15
C ALA A 137 18.49 -5.35 9.16
N GLN A 138 18.73 -5.85 7.94
CA GLN A 138 19.46 -5.12 6.90
C GLN A 138 18.78 -3.80 6.50
N LEU A 139 17.44 -3.80 6.42
CA LEU A 139 16.65 -2.59 6.17
C LEU A 139 16.87 -1.56 7.27
N PHE A 140 16.73 -1.97 8.54
CA PHE A 140 16.87 -1.08 9.69
C PHE A 140 18.31 -0.62 9.90
N GLU A 141 19.32 -1.47 9.70
CA GLU A 141 20.73 -1.08 9.69
C GLU A 141 21.03 -0.01 8.61
N THR A 142 20.30 -0.01 7.50
CA THR A 142 20.43 1.00 6.45
C THR A 142 19.80 2.34 6.86
N THR A 143 18.60 2.33 7.45
CA THR A 143 17.93 3.57 7.91
C THR A 143 18.58 4.16 9.17
N ASP A 144 19.03 3.31 10.08
CA ASP A 144 19.57 3.70 11.40
C ASP A 144 21.04 4.17 11.32
N ALA A 145 21.67 4.03 10.15
CA ALA A 145 22.95 4.68 9.84
C ALA A 145 22.81 6.22 9.75
N VAL A 146 21.58 6.75 9.64
CA VAL A 146 21.30 8.18 9.83
C VAL A 146 21.47 8.51 11.32
N PRO A 147 22.36 9.43 11.71
CA PRO A 147 22.62 9.70 13.12
C PRO A 147 21.39 10.30 13.81
N VAL A 148 20.91 9.63 14.86
CA VAL A 148 20.03 10.25 15.85
C VAL A 148 20.78 11.35 16.58
N THR A 149 20.65 12.59 16.08
CA THR A 149 21.13 13.80 16.75
C THR A 149 20.35 14.01 18.05
N HIS A 150 20.84 13.40 19.13
CA HIS A 150 20.37 13.63 20.49
C HIS A 150 20.79 15.01 21.03
N GLU A 151 20.39 16.09 20.35
CA GLU A 151 20.42 17.46 20.88
C GLU A 151 19.22 17.73 21.83
N ALA A 152 18.93 16.73 22.66
CA ALA A 152 18.11 16.81 23.86
C ALA A 152 18.69 15.82 24.87
N GLN A 153 19.07 16.19 26.10
CA GLN A 153 18.70 17.40 26.86
C GLN A 153 19.94 18.12 27.44
N ARG A 154 19.80 19.43 27.69
CA ARG A 154 20.65 20.21 28.59
C ARG A 154 20.04 20.25 29.99
#